data_AF-A0AAE3DL85-F1
#
_entry.id   AF-A0AAE3DL85-F1
#
_cell.length_a   1.000
_cell.length_b   1.000
_cell.length_c   1.000
_cell.angle_alpha   90.00
_cell.angle_beta   90.00
_cell.angle_gamma   90.00
#
_symmetry.space_group_name_H-M   'P 1'
#
loop_
_entity.id
_entity.type
_entity.pdbx_description
1 polymer ?
#
loop_
_entity_poly.entity_id
_entity_poly.type
_entity_poly.pdbx_seq_one_letter_code
_entity_poly.pdbx_strand_id
1 'polypeptide(L)'
;MAYIDWEWYESNFPQLPEDEFARRLPAAEMKVDILTHNRARDATGYKQERVKACVANIINRMATLEESGAGSNVKSVSNDGYSETYEQVTPEQVEAALKKECFFWLSGTGLMGAL
;
A
#
# COMPACT_ATOMS: atom_id res chain seq x y z
N MET A 1 -15.55 3.97 8.60
CA MET A 1 -15.92 2.56 8.33
C MET A 1 -14.79 1.98 7.52
N ALA A 2 -14.29 0.81 7.94
CA ALA A 2 -13.20 0.17 7.23
C ALA A 2 -13.70 -0.44 5.90
N TYR A 3 -12.86 -0.45 4.87
CA TYR A 3 -13.18 -1.06 3.59
C TYR A 3 -13.14 -2.59 3.66
N ILE A 4 -12.23 -3.13 4.47
CA ILE A 4 -12.00 -4.56 4.69
C ILE A 4 -11.74 -4.81 6.18
N ASP A 5 -12.05 -6.02 6.64
CA ASP A 5 -11.68 -6.55 7.95
C ASP A 5 -10.65 -7.67 7.80
N TRP A 6 -10.19 -8.21 8.93
CA TRP A 6 -9.22 -9.31 8.97
C TRP A 6 -9.74 -10.55 8.23
N GLU A 7 -10.97 -10.98 8.50
CA GLU A 7 -11.56 -12.19 7.90
C GLU A 7 -11.57 -12.11 6.37
N TRP A 8 -11.97 -10.95 5.82
CA TRP A 8 -11.94 -10.73 4.39
C TRP A 8 -10.52 -10.72 3.85
N TYR A 9 -9.58 -10.03 4.51
CA TYR A 9 -8.18 -9.98 4.09
C TYR A 9 -7.54 -11.37 4.07
N GLU A 10 -7.69 -12.13 5.16
CA GLU A 10 -7.16 -13.49 5.33
C GLU A 10 -7.69 -14.44 4.25
N SER A 11 -8.96 -14.28 3.86
CA SER A 11 -9.60 -15.13 2.85
C SER A 11 -9.22 -14.79 1.40
N ASN A 12 -8.72 -13.58 1.12
CA ASN A 12 -8.55 -13.09 -0.25
C ASN A 12 -7.10 -12.79 -0.64
N PHE A 13 -6.35 -12.06 0.19
CA PHE A 13 -4.98 -11.61 -0.11
C PHE A 13 -4.01 -11.74 1.08
N PRO A 14 -3.99 -12.89 1.81
CA PRO A 14 -3.16 -13.03 3.00
C PRO A 14 -1.68 -13.01 2.66
N GLN A 15 -0.95 -12.06 3.24
CA GLN A 15 0.52 -12.04 3.24
C GLN A 15 1.13 -11.66 4.60
N LEU A 16 0.33 -11.10 5.51
CA LEU A 16 0.75 -10.61 6.81
C LEU A 16 -0.07 -11.26 7.93
N PRO A 17 0.51 -11.37 9.15
CA PRO A 17 -0.25 -11.73 10.34
C PRO A 17 -1.23 -10.60 10.74
N GLU A 18 -2.23 -10.94 11.56
CA GLU A 18 -3.35 -10.06 11.92
C GLU A 18 -2.91 -8.75 12.57
N ASP A 19 -1.89 -8.80 13.43
CA ASP A 19 -1.33 -7.63 14.10
C ASP A 19 -0.70 -6.64 13.11
N GLU A 20 0.06 -7.15 12.14
CA GLU A 20 0.71 -6.35 11.10
C GLU A 20 -0.30 -5.82 10.06
N PHE A 21 -1.38 -6.57 9.79
CA PHE A 21 -2.54 -6.09 9.04
C PHE A 21 -3.22 -4.92 9.77
N ALA A 22 -3.59 -5.11 11.04
CA ALA A 22 -4.29 -4.12 11.84
C ALA A 22 -3.47 -2.83 11.97
N ARG A 23 -2.14 -2.94 12.10
CA ARG A 23 -1.23 -1.80 12.14
C ARG A 23 -1.24 -0.96 10.86
N ARG A 24 -1.38 -1.59 9.69
CA ARG A 24 -1.28 -0.92 8.37
C ARG A 24 -2.62 -0.51 7.78
N LEU A 25 -3.71 -1.14 8.19
CA LEU A 25 -5.04 -0.87 7.65
C LEU A 25 -5.38 0.63 7.62
N PRO A 26 -5.26 1.41 8.71
CA PRO A 26 -5.63 2.83 8.69
C PRO A 26 -4.84 3.66 7.66
N ALA A 27 -3.55 3.37 7.50
CA ALA A 27 -2.69 4.07 6.54
C ALA A 27 -3.06 3.70 5.09
N ALA A 28 -3.36 2.43 4.83
CA ALA A 28 -3.79 1.95 3.53
C ALA A 28 -5.13 2.58 3.10
N GLU A 29 -6.11 2.60 4.00
CA GLU A 29 -7.42 3.23 3.75
C GLU A 29 -7.29 4.72 3.46
N MET A 30 -6.53 5.43 4.28
CA MET A 30 -6.27 6.86 4.07
C MET A 30 -5.61 7.12 2.72
N LYS A 31 -4.66 6.27 2.29
CA LYS A 31 -4.00 6.44 0.99
C LYS A 31 -4.99 6.24 -0.17
N VAL A 32 -5.86 5.22 -0.09
CA VAL A 32 -6.91 5.00 -1.10
C VAL A 32 -7.90 6.17 -1.14
N ASP A 33 -8.30 6.70 0.01
CA ASP A 33 -9.18 7.86 0.09
C ASP A 33 -8.57 9.11 -0.56
N ILE A 34 -7.30 9.39 -0.25
CA ILE A 34 -6.59 10.54 -0.84
C ILE A 34 -6.50 10.39 -2.35
N LEU A 35 -6.08 9.23 -2.85
CA LEU A 35 -5.87 9.00 -4.29
C LEU A 35 -7.17 8.96 -5.10
N THR A 36 -8.28 8.62 -4.46
CA THR A 36 -9.61 8.61 -5.08
C THR A 36 -10.41 9.89 -4.81
N HIS A 37 -9.84 10.88 -4.13
CA HIS A 37 -10.54 12.08 -3.67
C HIS A 37 -11.84 11.73 -2.90
N ASN A 38 -11.76 10.76 -2.00
CA ASN A 38 -12.85 10.18 -1.20
C ASN A 38 -13.95 9.45 -1.99
N ARG A 39 -13.87 9.34 -3.33
CA ARG A 39 -14.89 8.63 -4.13
C ARG A 39 -14.99 7.14 -3.80
N ALA A 40 -13.93 6.54 -3.26
CA ALA A 40 -13.96 5.15 -2.81
C ALA A 40 -14.99 4.90 -1.70
N ARG A 41 -15.32 5.91 -0.89
CA ARG A 41 -16.27 5.81 0.23
C ARG A 41 -17.70 5.54 -0.25
N ASP A 42 -18.03 6.05 -1.43
CA ASP A 42 -19.35 5.90 -2.05
C ASP A 42 -19.38 4.78 -3.11
N ALA A 43 -18.31 3.99 -3.23
CA ALA A 43 -18.23 2.92 -4.20
C ALA A 43 -19.20 1.77 -3.86
N THR A 44 -19.93 1.27 -4.86
CA THR A 44 -20.86 0.14 -4.72
C THR A 44 -20.58 -0.95 -5.76
N GLY A 45 -21.07 -2.15 -5.48
CA GLY A 45 -20.99 -3.30 -6.38
C GLY A 45 -19.54 -3.60 -6.81
N TYR A 46 -19.32 -3.78 -8.11
CA TYR A 46 -17.99 -4.07 -8.65
C TYR A 46 -16.91 -3.05 -8.22
N LYS A 47 -17.26 -1.77 -8.09
CA LYS A 47 -16.29 -0.74 -7.69
C LYS A 47 -15.86 -0.93 -6.24
N GLN A 48 -16.78 -1.31 -5.36
CA GLN A 48 -16.50 -1.59 -3.96
C GLN A 48 -15.54 -2.79 -3.84
N GLU A 49 -15.79 -3.86 -4.58
CA GLU A 49 -14.91 -5.04 -4.57
C GLU A 49 -13.50 -4.70 -5.08
N ARG A 50 -13.37 -3.80 -6.07
CA ARG A 50 -12.07 -3.29 -6.51
C ARG A 50 -11.38 -2.42 -5.45
N VAL A 51 -12.13 -1.64 -4.68
CA VAL A 51 -11.60 -0.88 -3.53
C VAL A 51 -11.08 -1.82 -2.44
N LYS A 52 -11.83 -2.87 -2.09
CA LYS A 52 -11.39 -3.87 -1.11
C LYS A 52 -10.06 -4.53 -1.52
N ALA A 53 -9.99 -5.01 -2.76
CA ALA A 53 -8.77 -5.59 -3.31
C ALA A 53 -7.61 -4.57 -3.33
N CYS A 54 -7.88 -3.31 -3.68
CA CYS A 54 -6.89 -2.26 -3.64
C CYS A 54 -6.33 -2.04 -2.23
N VAL A 55 -7.17 -1.94 -1.20
CA VAL A 55 -6.73 -1.72 0.19
C VAL A 55 -5.84 -2.87 0.65
N ALA A 56 -6.25 -4.12 0.42
CA ALA A 56 -5.46 -5.29 0.79
C ALA A 56 -4.08 -5.32 0.12
N ASN A 57 -4.01 -4.99 -1.17
CA ASN A 57 -2.73 -4.97 -1.89
C ASN A 57 -1.85 -3.78 -1.51
N ILE A 58 -2.44 -2.64 -1.12
CA ILE A 58 -1.68 -1.53 -0.53
C ILE A 58 -1.06 -1.94 0.81
N ILE A 59 -1.78 -2.67 1.66
CA ILE A 59 -1.24 -3.20 2.93
C ILE A 59 -0.02 -4.09 2.65
N ASN A 60 -0.16 -5.04 1.72
CA ASN A 60 0.93 -5.94 1.34
C ASN A 60 2.12 -5.15 0.78
N ARG A 61 1.86 -4.18 -0.10
CA ARG A 61 2.90 -3.35 -0.71
C ARG A 61 3.63 -2.49 0.33
N MET A 62 2.93 -1.94 1.31
CA MET A 62 3.55 -1.19 2.42
C MET A 62 4.52 -2.08 3.20
N ALA A 63 4.13 -3.32 3.53
CA ALA A 63 5.01 -4.26 4.22
C ALA A 63 6.25 -4.61 3.40
N THR A 64 6.10 -4.92 2.11
CA THR A 64 7.25 -5.21 1.23
C THR A 64 8.22 -4.03 1.13
N LEU A 65 7.71 -2.80 1.05
CA LEU A 65 8.55 -1.60 0.97
C LEU A 65 9.31 -1.37 2.29
N GLU A 66 8.67 -1.56 3.44
CA GLU A 66 9.32 -1.49 4.76
C GLU A 66 10.42 -2.55 4.93
N GLU A 67 10.17 -3.80 4.52
CA GLU A 67 11.18 -4.88 4.55
C GLU A 67 12.38 -4.58 3.64
N SER A 68 12.14 -3.91 2.51
CA SER A 68 13.21 -3.49 1.58
C SER A 68 14.07 -2.32 2.07
N GLY A 69 13.83 -1.83 3.29
CA GLY A 69 14.59 -0.71 3.88
C GLY A 69 14.16 0.67 3.37
N ALA A 70 13.06 0.76 2.64
CA ALA A 70 12.56 2.01 2.08
C ALA A 70 12.18 3.00 3.19
N GLY A 71 12.80 4.18 3.19
CA GLY A 71 12.56 5.23 4.21
C GLY A 71 13.36 5.10 5.52
N SER A 72 14.25 4.11 5.65
CA SER A 72 15.18 4.06 6.78
C SER A 72 16.46 4.86 6.45
N ASN A 73 16.66 5.99 7.14
CA ASN A 73 17.90 6.78 7.11
C ASN A 73 19.06 6.02 7.80
N VAL A 74 19.38 4.79 7.38
CA VAL A 74 20.59 4.10 7.84
C VAL A 74 21.76 4.73 7.11
N LYS A 75 22.29 5.77 7.75
CA LYS A 75 23.60 6.35 7.48
C LYS A 75 24.61 5.21 7.61
N SER A 76 25.13 4.76 6.47
CA SER A 76 26.20 3.79 6.31
C SER A 76 27.14 3.78 7.52
N VAL A 77 27.19 2.66 8.23
CA VAL A 77 28.34 2.33 9.08
C VAL A 77 29.28 1.58 8.15
N SER A 78 30.33 2.27 7.65
CA SER A 78 31.39 1.60 6.92
C SER A 78 32.13 0.68 7.88
N ASN A 79 31.97 -0.63 7.73
CA ASN A 79 32.90 -1.58 8.33
C ASN A 79 33.39 -2.53 7.22
N ASP A 80 34.65 -2.35 6.84
CA ASP A 80 35.48 -3.29 6.08
C ASP A 80 35.01 -3.78 4.69
N GLY A 81 35.00 -2.86 3.73
CA GLY A 81 35.46 -3.19 2.37
C GLY A 81 34.52 -4.01 1.48
N TYR A 82 33.29 -4.29 1.90
CA TYR A 82 32.25 -4.84 1.04
C TYR A 82 31.04 -3.90 1.01
N SER A 83 31.03 -3.01 0.02
CA SER A 83 29.93 -2.09 -0.23
C SER A 83 28.85 -2.80 -1.04
N GLU A 84 27.89 -3.43 -0.37
CA GLU A 84 26.60 -3.75 -1.00
C GLU A 84 25.77 -2.45 -1.05
N THR A 85 25.68 -1.87 -2.24
CA THR A 85 24.87 -0.67 -2.49
C THR A 85 23.40 -1.07 -2.59
N TYR A 86 22.73 -1.22 -1.45
CA TYR A 86 21.27 -1.22 -1.45
C TYR A 86 20.83 0.21 -1.81
N GLU A 87 20.35 0.42 -3.03
CA GLU A 87 19.79 1.71 -3.44
C GLU A 87 18.70 2.12 -2.43
N GLN A 88 18.96 3.19 -1.68
CA GLN A 88 18.04 3.71 -0.68
C GLN A 88 16.75 4.16 -1.39
N VAL A 89 15.65 3.45 -1.16
CA VAL A 89 14.35 3.83 -1.74
C VAL A 89 13.89 5.13 -1.07
N THR A 90 13.69 6.18 -1.86
CA THR A 90 13.28 7.49 -1.34
C THR A 90 11.79 7.50 -0.97
N PRO A 91 11.34 8.41 -0.07
CA PRO A 91 9.92 8.56 0.24
C PRO A 91 9.04 8.80 -1.00
N GLU A 92 9.56 9.51 -2.00
CA GLU A 92 8.87 9.77 -3.26
C GLU A 92 8.70 8.49 -4.09
N GLN A 93 9.69 7.60 -4.07
CA GLN A 93 9.61 6.30 -4.74
C GLN A 93 8.60 5.38 -4.06
N VAL A 94 8.54 5.39 -2.72
CA VAL A 94 7.50 4.70 -1.95
C VAL A 94 6.12 5.22 -2.36
N GLU A 95 5.94 6.54 -2.37
CA GLU A 95 4.66 7.13 -2.75
C GLU A 95 4.27 6.82 -4.19
N ALA A 96 5.22 6.88 -5.13
CA ALA A 96 4.99 6.51 -6.52
C ALA A 96 4.61 5.03 -6.67
N ALA A 97 5.24 4.13 -5.91
CA ALA A 97 4.90 2.71 -5.90
C ALA A 97 3.48 2.46 -5.39
N LEU A 98 3.10 3.11 -4.28
CA LEU A 98 1.74 3.00 -3.72
C LEU A 98 0.69 3.61 -4.66
N LYS A 99 0.99 4.74 -5.31
CA LYS A 99 0.11 5.34 -6.32
C LYS A 99 -0.08 4.43 -7.53
N LYS A 100 1.00 3.78 -8.00
CA LYS A 100 0.95 2.81 -9.09
C LYS A 100 0.10 1.60 -8.74
N GLU A 101 0.25 1.06 -7.53
CA GLU A 101 -0.57 -0.05 -7.03
C GLU A 101 -2.05 0.32 -7.01
N CYS A 102 -2.37 1.51 -6.48
CA CYS A 102 -3.74 2.01 -6.43
C CYS A 102 -4.33 2.20 -7.83
N PHE A 103 -3.54 2.73 -8.77
CA PHE A 103 -3.94 2.86 -10.17
C PHE A 103 -4.21 1.51 -10.84
N PHE A 104 -3.38 0.50 -10.59
CA PHE A 104 -3.56 -0.85 -11.14
C PHE A 104 -4.92 -1.45 -10.75
N TRP A 105 -5.28 -1.37 -9.46
CA TRP A 105 -6.54 -1.93 -8.96
C TRP A 105 -7.76 -1.09 -9.30
N LEU A 106 -7.63 0.24 -9.32
CA LEU A 106 -8.77 1.14 -9.52
C LEU A 106 -8.92 1.65 -10.96
N SER A 107 -8.00 1.31 -11.87
CA SER A 107 -8.16 1.63 -13.29
C SER A 107 -9.46 1.03 -13.85
N GLY A 108 -10.13 1.78 -14.72
CA GLY A 108 -11.42 1.40 -15.31
C GLY A 108 -12.64 1.54 -14.38
N THR A 109 -12.46 1.91 -13.10
CA THR A 109 -13.58 2.11 -12.15
C THR A 109 -14.15 3.54 -12.18
N GLY A 110 -13.39 4.49 -12.71
CA GLY A 110 -13.68 5.93 -12.64
C GLY A 110 -13.47 6.56 -11.25
N LEU A 111 -12.88 5.83 -10.30
CA LEU A 111 -12.63 6.34 -8.95
C LEU A 111 -11.36 7.20 -8.88
N MET A 112 -10.33 6.86 -9.66
CA MET A 112 -9.09 7.62 -9.74
C MET A 112 -9.31 8.97 -10.44
N GLY A 113 -8.66 10.03 -9.95
CA GLY A 113 -8.55 11.30 -10.68
C GLY A 113 -7.78 11.14 -11.99
N ALA A 114 -7.91 12.11 -12.90
CA ALA A 114 -7.02 12.21 -14.06
C ALA A 114 -5.57 12.34 -13.56
N LEU A 115 -4.65 11.58 -14.16
CA LEU A 115 -3.22 11.59 -13.83
C LEU A 115 -2.57 12.91 -14.25
#